data_AF-A0A554M1M0-F1
#
_entry.id   AF-A0A554M1M0-F1
#
_cell.length_a   1.000
_cell.length_b   1.000
_cell.length_c   1.000
_cell.angle_alpha   90.00
_cell.angle_beta   90.00
_cell.angle_gamma   90.00
#
_symmetry.space_group_name_H-M   'P 1'
#
loop_
_entity.id
_entity.type
_entity.pdbx_description
1 polymer ?
#
loop_
_entity_poly.entity_id
_entity_poly.type
_entity_poly.pdbx_seq_one_letter_code
_entity_poly.pdbx_strand_id
1 'polypeptide(L)' 'IDTTGAGDAFTTGVTWALLTGLTLPDALIAGTINSGSVVGAIGAQAGLLTDIEMRARMKSTSLSVSS' A
#
# COMPACT_ATOMS: atom_id res chain seq x y z
N ILE A 1 -20.37 1.53 3.35
CA ILE A 1 -18.91 1.56 3.12
C ILE A 1 -18.30 0.72 4.23
N ASP A 2 -17.69 -0.40 3.86
CA ASP A 2 -17.02 -1.30 4.80
C ASP A 2 -15.55 -0.88 4.87
N THR A 3 -15.07 -0.53 6.05
CA THR A 3 -13.66 -0.14 6.31
C THR A 3 -12.85 -1.32 6.86
N THR A 4 -13.49 -2.48 7.00
CA THR A 4 -12.85 -3.70 7.50
C THR A 4 -11.77 -4.15 6.52
N GLY A 5 -10.52 -4.21 6.98
CA GLY A 5 -9.37 -4.63 6.17
C GLY A 5 -8.46 -3.50 5.65
N ALA A 6 -8.87 -2.23 5.76
CA ALA A 6 -8.02 -1.11 5.34
C ALA A 6 -6.73 -1.00 6.18
N GLY A 7 -6.80 -1.30 7.48
CA GLY A 7 -5.65 -1.33 8.39
C GLY A 7 -4.70 -2.51 8.13
N ASP A 8 -5.25 -3.69 7.82
CA ASP A 8 -4.44 -4.87 7.48
C ASP A 8 -3.74 -4.69 6.13
N ALA A 9 -4.42 -4.10 5.15
CA ALA A 9 -3.84 -3.78 3.86
C ALA A 9 -2.77 -2.69 3.96
N PHE A 10 -2.98 -1.67 4.81
CA PHE A 10 -1.95 -0.69 5.12
C PHE A 10 -0.71 -1.37 5.71
N THR A 11 -0.89 -2.16 6.77
CA THR A 11 0.21 -2.86 7.44
C THR A 11 0.94 -3.80 6.49
N THR A 12 0.21 -4.55 5.67
CA THR A 12 0.79 -5.46 4.65
C THR A 12 1.64 -4.71 3.64
N GLY A 13 1.17 -3.55 3.15
CA GLY A 13 1.91 -2.71 2.21
C GLY A 13 3.19 -2.12 2.82
N VAL A 14 3.13 -1.67 4.08
CA VAL A 14 4.31 -1.19 4.83
C VAL A 14 5.31 -2.32 5.06
N THR A 15 4.85 -3.48 5.55
CA THR A 15 5.70 -4.64 5.85
C THR A 15 6.41 -5.14 4.60
N TRP A 16 5.69 -5.28 3.48
CA TRP A 16 6.31 -5.65 2.20
C TRP A 16 7.40 -4.64 1.80
N ALA A 17 7.09 -3.34 1.85
CA ALA A 17 8.03 -2.32 1.42
C ALA A 17 9.32 -2.32 2.26
N LEU A 18 9.20 -2.41 3.58
CA LEU A 18 10.35 -2.50 4.48
C LEU A 18 11.17 -3.77 4.23
N LEU A 19 10.51 -4.93 4.03
CA LEU A 19 11.20 -6.19 3.71
C LEU A 19 11.95 -6.13 2.38
N THR A 20 11.49 -5.31 1.43
CA THR A 20 12.17 -5.10 0.14
C THR A 20 13.28 -4.05 0.18
N GLY A 21 13.56 -3.47 1.36
CA GLY A 21 14.64 -2.49 1.54
C GLY A 21 14.27 -1.05 1.16
N LEU A 22 12.98 -0.74 1.05
CA LEU A 22 12.51 0.63 0.83
C LEU A 22 12.65 1.47 2.10
N THR A 23 12.75 2.79 1.92
CA THR A 23 12.82 3.72 3.04
C THR A 23 11.51 3.76 3.81
N LEU A 24 11.53 4.21 5.08
CA LEU A 24 10.30 4.36 5.86
C LEU A 24 9.27 5.29 5.17
N PRO A 25 9.65 6.44 4.59
CA PRO A 25 8.75 7.24 3.77
C PRO A 25 8.09 6.46 2.61
N ASP A 26 8.88 5.71 1.84
CA ASP A 26 8.37 4.92 0.72
C ASP A 26 7.46 3.78 1.19
N ALA A 27 7.76 3.20 2.35
CA ALA A 27 6.94 2.16 2.96
C ALA A 27 5.58 2.70 3.42
N LEU A 28 5.52 3.92 3.98
CA LEU A 28 4.26 4.58 4.33
C LEU A 28 3.41 4.90 3.09
N ILE A 29 4.05 5.28 1.98
CA ILE A 29 3.39 5.46 0.68
C ILE A 29 2.83 4.13 0.19
N ALA A 30 3.61 3.04 0.23
CA ALA A 30 3.18 1.70 -0.14
C ALA A 30 1.98 1.22 0.69
N GLY A 31 2.01 1.41 2.01
CA GLY A 31 0.87 1.13 2.89
C GLY A 31 -0.39 1.89 2.49
N THR A 32 -0.26 3.18 2.22
CA THR A 32 -1.38 4.04 1.84
C THR A 32 -1.99 3.60 0.49
N ILE A 33 -1.14 3.26 -0.48
CA ILE A 33 -1.57 2.74 -1.78
C ILE A 33 -2.35 1.42 -1.63
N ASN A 34 -1.83 0.51 -0.81
CA ASN A 34 -2.44 -0.80 -0.60
C ASN A 34 -3.72 -0.73 0.26
N SER A 35 -3.81 0.24 1.17
CA SER A 35 -5.03 0.52 1.93
C SER A 35 -6.12 1.12 1.03
N GLY A 36 -5.74 2.08 0.18
CA GLY A 36 -6.65 2.73 -0.76
C GLY A 36 -7.27 1.79 -1.80
N SER A 37 -6.61 0.66 -2.13
CA SER A 37 -7.19 -0.37 -3.01
C SER A 37 -8.23 -1.27 -2.35
N VAL A 38 -8.34 -1.23 -1.03
CA VAL A 38 -9.32 -2.00 -0.24
C VAL A 38 -10.55 -1.16 0.12
N VAL A 39 -10.48 0.18 0.02
CA VAL A 39 -11.63 1.07 0.29
C VAL A 39 -12.71 0.87 -0.80
N GLY A 40 -13.84 0.28 -0.41
CA GLY A 40 -15.00 0.07 -1.29
C GLY A 40 -15.18 -1.37 -1.81
N ALA A 41 -14.22 -2.27 -1.53
CA ALA A 41 -14.37 -3.71 -1.76
C ALA A 41 -14.87 -4.40 -0.48
N ILE A 42 -15.80 -5.36 -0.61
CA ILE A 42 -16.19 -6.20 0.55
C ILE A 42 -15.09 -7.24 0.76
N GLY A 43 -14.31 -7.08 1.84
CA GLY A 43 -13.27 -8.02 2.27
C GLY A 43 -11.84 -7.59 1.92
N ALA A 44 -10.95 -7.64 2.93
CA ALA A 44 -9.56 -7.19 2.87
C ALA A 44 -8.70 -7.86 1.79
N GLN A 45 -8.98 -9.14 1.51
CA GLN A 45 -8.13 -9.98 0.67
C GLN A 45 -8.36 -9.78 -0.83
N ALA A 46 -9.54 -9.26 -1.23
CA ALA A 46 -9.89 -9.03 -2.63
C ALA A 46 -9.24 -7.77 -3.23
N GLY A 47 -8.69 -6.87 -2.40
CA GLY A 47 -8.08 -5.61 -2.83
C GLY A 47 -6.57 -5.50 -2.59
N LEU A 48 -5.91 -6.57 -2.14
CA LEU A 48 -4.45 -6.58 -1.97
C LEU A 48 -3.77 -6.59 -3.34
N LEU A 49 -2.76 -5.74 -3.49
CA LEU A 49 -1.99 -5.61 -4.72
C LEU A 49 -0.85 -6.62 -4.74
N THR A 50 -0.60 -7.17 -5.91
CA THR A 50 0.61 -7.97 -6.18
C THR A 50 1.86 -7.08 -6.20
N ASP A 51 3.04 -7.69 -6.05
CA ASP A 51 4.33 -6.99 -6.12
C ASP A 51 4.48 -6.16 -7.41
N ILE A 52 3.99 -6.66 -8.54
CA ILE A 52 4.04 -5.98 -9.84
C ILE A 52 3.16 -4.71 -9.81
N GLU A 53 1.94 -4.82 -9.30
CA GLU A 53 0.99 -3.70 -9.22
C GLU A 53 1.47 -2.63 -8.23
N MET A 54 2.06 -3.05 -7.10
CA MET A 54 2.69 -2.15 -6.12
C MET A 54 3.82 -1.36 -6.76
N ARG A 55 4.74 -2.01 -7.47
CA ARG A 55 5.86 -1.33 -8.16
C ARG A 55 5.36 -0.38 -9.26
N ALA A 56 4.34 -0.76 -10.01
CA ALA A 56 3.75 0.10 -11.03
C ALA A 56 3.11 1.36 -10.41
N ARG A 57 2.34 1.20 -9.32
CA ARG A 57 1.73 2.33 -8.62
C ARG A 57 2.75 3.24 -7.98
N MET A 58 3.76 2.70 -7.29
CA MET A 58 4.85 3.49 -6.72
C MET A 58 5.61 4.31 -7.77
N LYS A 59 5.82 3.80 -8.98
CA LYS A 59 6.41 4.58 -10.09
C LYS A 59 5.51 5.71 -10.59
N SER A 60 4.19 5.49 -10.58
CA SER A 60 3.20 6.48 -11.02
C SER A 60 2.90 7.55 -9.97
N THR A 61 3.23 7.28 -8.70
CA THR A 61 3.00 8.19 -7.59
C THR A 61 4.22 9.10 -7.41
N SER A 62 4.16 10.32 -7.95
CA SER A 62 5.16 11.36 -7.68
C SER A 62 4.90 12.02 -6.31
N LEU A 63 5.21 11.32 -5.21
CA LEU A 63 5.24 11.93 -3.88
C LEU A 63 6.69 12.26 -3.53
N SER A 64 7.05 13.53 -3.72
CA SER A 64 8.31 14.09 -3.21
C SER A 64 8.22 14.12 -1.69
N VAL A 65 8.83 13.15 -1.00
CA VAL A 65 9.09 13.30 0.42
C VAL A 65 10.42 14.02 0.55
N SER A 66 10.35 15.35 0.69
CA SER A 66 11.53 16.14 1.03
C SER A 66 12.01 15.74 2.42
N SER A 67 13.31 15.42 2.50
CA SER A 67 14.06 15.25 3.74
C SER A 67 14.09 16.50 4.60
#